data_AF-A0A178VF85-F1
#
_entry.id   AF-A0A178VF85-F1
#
_cell.length_a   1.000
_cell.length_b   1.000
_cell.length_c   1.000
_cell.angle_alpha   90.00
_cell.angle_beta   90.00
_cell.angle_gamma   90.00
#
_symmetry.space_group_name_H-M   'P 1'
#
loop_
_entity.id
_entity.type
_entity.pdbx_description
1 polymer ?
#
loop_
_entity_poly.entity_id
_entity_poly.type
_entity_poly.pdbx_seq_one_letter_code
_entity_poly.pdbx_strand_id
1 'polypeptide(L)' 'MIDFMNESKLMNLLNSSEYVPSYEDKDGDWMLVGDVPWEMFVESCKRLRIMKGSEAIGLAPRAMEKYCKNRS' A
#
# COMPACT_ATOMS: atom_id res chain seq x y z
N MET A 1 -11.37 7.09 6.12
CA MET A 1 -10.43 6.93 7.23
C MET A 1 -10.04 5.47 7.24
N ILE A 2 -8.99 5.11 6.49
CA ILE A 2 -8.37 3.79 6.67
C ILE A 2 -7.48 4.03 7.87
N ASP A 3 -8.10 4.03 9.05
CA ASP A 3 -7.40 4.22 10.30
C ASP A 3 -6.23 3.25 10.32
N PHE A 4 -5.08 3.78 10.74
CA PHE A 4 -3.84 3.13 11.12
C PHE A 4 -4.07 1.71 11.67
N MET A 5 -4.34 0.75 10.79
CA MET A 5 -4.73 -0.59 11.18
C MET A 5 -3.43 -1.27 11.57
N ASN A 6 -3.32 -1.59 12.85
CA ASN A 6 -2.24 -2.40 13.41
C ASN A 6 -1.94 -3.58 12.46
N GLU A 7 -0.66 -3.82 12.18
CA GLU A 7 -0.20 -4.79 11.18
C GLU A 7 -0.87 -6.17 11.36
N SER A 8 -1.15 -6.57 12.60
CA SER A 8 -1.86 -7.81 12.93
C SER A 8 -3.33 -7.81 12.48
N LYS A 9 -4.00 -6.66 12.53
CA LYS A 9 -5.36 -6.46 12.03
C LYS A 9 -5.40 -6.41 10.51
N LEU A 10 -4.39 -5.81 9.86
CA LEU A 10 -4.19 -5.85 8.41
C LEU A 10 -3.95 -7.28 7.93
N MET A 11 -3.09 -8.06 8.58
CA MET A 11 -2.85 -9.46 8.23
C MET A 11 -4.12 -10.32 8.38
N ASN A 12 -4.93 -10.08 9.43
CA ASN A 12 -6.21 -10.78 9.58
C ASN A 12 -7.24 -10.38 8.52
N LEU A 13 -7.30 -9.09 8.15
CA LEU A 13 -8.13 -8.63 7.04
C LEU A 13 -7.59 -9.13 5.69
N LEU A 14 -6.29 -9.21 5.45
CA LEU A 14 -5.72 -9.79 4.23
C LEU A 14 -5.98 -11.31 4.13
N ASN A 15 -6.04 -12.00 5.26
CA ASN A 15 -6.40 -13.42 5.31
C ASN A 15 -7.91 -13.67 5.15
N SER A 16 -8.75 -12.72 5.55
CA SER A 16 -10.22 -12.86 5.49
C SER A 16 -10.90 -12.08 4.35
N SER A 17 -10.27 -11.04 3.84
CA SER A 17 -10.72 -10.19 2.75
C SER A 17 -10.05 -10.70 1.50
N GLU A 18 -10.84 -11.28 0.62
CA GLU A 18 -10.32 -11.94 -0.58
C GLU A 18 -9.53 -10.97 -1.48
N TYR A 19 -9.74 -9.66 -1.34
CA TYR A 19 -9.15 -8.66 -2.22
C TYR A 19 -8.72 -7.39 -1.50
N VAL A 20 -7.62 -6.79 -1.97
CA VAL A 20 -7.10 -5.50 -1.50
C VAL A 20 -6.75 -4.55 -2.64
N PRO A 21 -7.02 -3.24 -2.46
CA PRO A 21 -6.67 -2.22 -3.43
C PRO A 21 -5.19 -1.83 -3.33
N SER A 22 -4.50 -1.91 -4.46
CA SER A 22 -3.08 -1.58 -4.62
C SER A 22 -2.88 -0.76 -5.89
N TYR A 23 -1.77 -0.04 -5.96
CA TYR A 23 -1.42 0.77 -7.11
C TYR A 23 0.08 0.71 -7.42
N GLU A 24 0.40 0.84 -8.71
CA GLU A 24 1.77 0.99 -9.20
C GLU A 24 2.10 2.48 -9.22
N ASP A 25 3.19 2.87 -8.58
CA ASP A 25 3.66 4.25 -8.56
C ASP A 25 4.51 4.59 -9.81
N LYS A 26 5.17 5.74 -9.77
CA LYS A 26 6.00 6.21 -10.89
C LYS A 26 7.29 5.41 -11.06
N ASP A 27 7.77 4.79 -9.99
CA ASP A 27 9.01 4.03 -9.92
C ASP A 27 8.77 2.54 -10.27
N GLY A 28 7.51 2.14 -10.44
CA GLY A 28 7.10 0.77 -10.75
C GLY A 28 6.95 -0.09 -9.50
N ASP A 29 7.00 0.52 -8.31
CA ASP A 29 6.77 -0.15 -7.04
C ASP A 29 5.25 -0.29 -6.81
N TRP A 30 4.85 -1.46 -6.31
CA TRP A 30 3.47 -1.70 -5.88
C TRP A 30 3.27 -1.21 -4.45
N MET A 31 2.26 -0.37 -4.23
CA MET A 31 1.90 0.18 -2.93
C MET A 31 0.42 -0.06 -2.60
N LEU A 32 0.06 -0.05 -1.31
CA LEU A 32 -1.35 -0.15 -0.91
C LEU A 32 -2.01 1.23 -0.98
N VAL A 33 -3.27 1.25 -1.46
CA VAL A 33 -4.04 2.49 -1.55
C VAL A 33 -4.29 3.02 -0.13
N GLY A 34 -3.76 4.22 0.15
CA GLY A 34 -3.85 4.87 1.46
C GLY A 34 -2.51 5.05 2.19
N ASP A 35 -1.41 4.48 1.69
CA ASP A 35 -0.09 4.58 2.33
C ASP A 35 0.56 5.98 2.20
N VAL A 36 0.19 6.75 1.17
CA VAL A 36 0.78 8.07 0.88
C VAL A 36 -0.29 9.17 0.83
N PRO A 37 0.09 10.45 0.99
CA PRO A 37 -0.83 11.58 0.82
C PRO A 37 -1.52 11.55 -0.55
N TRP A 38 -2.77 12.03 -0.58
CA TRP A 38 -3.59 12.04 -1.80
C TRP A 38 -2.92 12.73 -2.98
N GLU A 39 -2.28 13.89 -2.75
CA GLU A 39 -1.58 14.63 -3.79
C GLU A 39 -0.45 13.79 -4.43
N MET A 40 0.34 13.08 -3.61
CA MET A 40 1.40 12.19 -4.12
C MET A 40 0.83 11.01 -4.89
N PHE A 41 -0.26 10.43 -4.38
CA PHE A 41 -0.96 9.34 -5.05
C PHE A 41 -1.45 9.76 -6.45
N VAL A 42 -2.07 10.92 -6.58
CA VAL A 42 -2.57 11.42 -7.87
C VAL A 42 -1.43 11.69 -8.86
N GLU A 43 -0.29 12.19 -8.38
CA GLU A 43 0.88 12.45 -9.22
C GLU A 43 1.64 11.18 -9.63
N SER A 44 1.70 10.16 -8.76
CA SER A 44 2.53 8.98 -8.97
C SER A 44 1.77 7.77 -9.50
N CYS A 45 0.45 7.69 -9.31
CA CYS A 45 -0.33 6.50 -9.64
C CYS A 45 -0.39 6.27 -11.16
N LYS A 46 0.25 5.19 -11.61
CA LYS A 46 0.23 4.76 -13.01
C LYS A 46 -0.83 3.70 -13.28
N ARG A 47 -1.06 2.78 -12.34
CA ARG A 47 -2.01 1.66 -12.49
C ARG A 47 -2.66 1.30 -11.17
N LEU A 48 -3.93 0.94 -11.23
CA LEU A 48 -4.68 0.41 -10.09
C LEU A 48 -4.93 -1.08 -10.29
N ARG A 49 -4.73 -1.86 -9.23
CA ARG A 49 -4.99 -3.30 -9.21
C ARG A 49 -5.66 -3.69 -7.91
N ILE A 50 -6.70 -4.51 -8.04
CA ILE A 50 -7.27 -5.24 -6.92
C ILE A 50 -6.55 -6.60 -6.86
N MET A 51 -5.71 -6.79 -5.84
CA MET A 51 -4.91 -8.01 -5.65
C MET A 51 -5.60 -8.93 -4.66
N LYS A 52 -5.38 -10.25 -4.74
CA LYS A 52 -5.87 -11.14 -3.69
C LYS A 52 -5.15 -10.82 -2.38
N GLY A 53 -5.83 -10.86 -1.24
CA GLY A 53 -5.19 -10.57 0.06
C GLY A 53 -3.92 -11.40 0.31
N SER A 54 -3.90 -12.65 -0.18
CA SER A 54 -2.73 -13.54 -0.16
C SER A 54 -1.55 -13.06 -1.04
N GLU A 55 -1.80 -12.34 -2.14
CA GLU A 55 -0.76 -11.79 -3.02
C GLU A 55 -0.14 -10.50 -2.45
N ALA A 56 -0.87 -9.80 -1.58
CA ALA A 56 -0.46 -8.51 -1.02
C ALA A 56 0.30 -8.60 0.31
N ILE A 57 0.48 -9.79 0.87
CA ILE A 57 1.21 -10.02 2.13
C ILE A 57 2.63 -9.45 2.09
N GLY A 58 3.27 -9.43 0.91
CA GLY A 58 4.61 -8.86 0.71
C GLY A 58 4.66 -7.35 0.51
N LEU A 59 3.50 -6.69 0.33
CA LEU A 59 3.38 -5.24 0.10
C LEU A 59 3.10 -4.46 1.39
N ALA A 60 2.94 -5.16 2.52
CA ALA A 60 2.81 -4.58 3.86
C ALA A 60 3.96 -3.59 4.15
N PRO A 61 3.74 -2.58 5.02
CA PRO A 61 4.32 -1.24 4.90
C PRO A 61 5.83 -1.22 5.15
N ARG A 62 6.61 -1.58 4.13
CA ARG A 62 8.04 -1.23 4.00
C ARG A 62 8.23 0.10 3.29
N ALA A 63 7.16 0.67 2.73
CA ALA A 63 7.19 1.90 1.94
C ALA A 63 7.58 3.15 2.74
N MET A 64 7.27 3.20 4.04
CA MET A 64 7.69 4.30 4.93
C MET A 64 9.22 4.40 5.05
N GLU A 65 9.95 3.29 4.96
CA GLU A 65 11.41 3.31 5.11
C GLU A 65 12.12 3.92 3.89
N LYS A 66 11.55 3.81 2.69
CA LYS A 66 12.09 4.43 1.48
C LYS A 66 11.83 5.95 1.45
N TYR A 67 10.66 6.42 1.87
CA TYR A 67 10.33 7.86 1.87
C TYR A 67 11.06 8.63 2.99
N CYS A 68 11.30 8.03 4.16
CA CYS A 68 12.04 8.67 5.25
C CYS A 68 13.54 8.86 4.95
N LYS A 69 14.11 8.14 3.97
CA LYS A 69 15.54 8.21 3.65
C LYS A 69 15.91 9.30 2.64
N ASN A 70 14.92 9.91 1.98
CA ASN A 70 15.13 11.04 1.05
C ASN A 70 15.01 12.43 1.72
N ARG A 71 15.03 12.48 3.06
CA ARG A 71 14.93 13.73 3.85
C ARG A 71 16.10 13.99 4.81
N SER A 72 17.20 13.26 4.68
CA SER A 72 18.47 13.55 5.37
C SER A 72 19.49 14.15 4.43
#